data_AF-A0A150Q035-F1
#
_entry.id   AF-A0A150Q035-F1
#
_cell.length_a   1.000
_cell.length_b   1.000
_cell.length_c   1.000
_cell.angle_alpha   90.00
_cell.angle_beta   90.00
_cell.angle_gamma   90.00
#
_symmetry.space_group_name_H-M   'P 1'
#
loop_
_entity.id
_entity.type
_entity.pdbx_description
1 polymer ?
#
loop_
_entity_poly.entity_id
_entity_poly.type
_entity_poly.pdbx_seq_one_letter_code
_entity_poly.pdbx_strand_id
1 'polypeptide(L)' 'MAASKKCGPHTELASNEATRVTRCGCGTVHVTLLGPGVTLRMPADAFRGVASGLKAAAERLDDDARFGTTSIN' A
#
# COMPACT_ATOMS: atom_id res chain seq x y z
N MET A 1 -10.08 -10.64 13.00
CA MET A 1 -10.31 -9.21 12.75
C MET A 1 -9.19 -8.42 13.41
N ALA A 2 -8.39 -7.65 12.66
CA ALA A 2 -7.33 -6.84 13.25
C ALA A 2 -7.97 -5.79 14.17
N ALA A 3 -7.85 -5.98 15.48
CA ALA A 3 -8.48 -5.11 16.46
C ALA A 3 -8.13 -3.64 16.18
N SER A 4 -9.15 -2.79 16.20
CA SER A 4 -9.09 -1.32 16.06
C SER A 4 -8.42 -0.66 17.28
N LYS A 5 -7.22 -1.13 17.65
CA LYS A 5 -6.35 -0.41 18.59
C LYS A 5 -6.09 0.97 17.99
N LYS A 6 -6.38 2.02 18.77
CA LYS A 6 -6.04 3.39 18.39
C LYS A 6 -4.54 3.43 18.10
N CYS A 7 -4.20 3.81 16.88
CA CYS A 7 -2.82 3.83 16.43
C CYS A 7 -2.11 5.01 17.12
N GLY A 8 -0.92 4.74 17.68
CA GLY A 8 -0.11 5.74 18.38
C GLY A 8 0.65 6.66 17.41
N PRO A 9 1.81 7.23 17.81
CA PRO A 9 2.62 8.02 16.91
C PRO A 9 3.04 7.21 15.67
N HIS A 10 3.05 7.89 14.52
CA HIS A 10 3.46 7.33 13.23
C HIS A 10 4.76 7.98 12.77
N THR A 11 5.70 7.16 12.33
CA THR A 11 6.91 7.64 11.66
C THR A 11 6.67 7.60 10.17
N GLU A 12 6.84 8.73 9.48
CA GLU A 12 6.77 8.76 8.03
C GLU A 12 7.96 8.01 7.43
N LEU A 13 7.69 7.13 6.48
CA LEU A 13 8.72 6.36 5.76
C LEU A 13 8.94 6.94 4.35
N ALA A 14 7.85 7.30 3.67
CA ALA A 14 7.87 7.90 2.35
C ALA A 14 6.57 8.69 2.14
N SER A 15 6.64 9.78 1.39
CA SER A 15 5.49 10.58 1.01
C SER A 15 5.71 11.20 -0.36
N ASN A 16 4.69 11.15 -1.20
CA ASN A 16 4.62 11.87 -2.48
C ASN A 16 3.19 12.38 -2.70
N GLU A 17 2.90 12.94 -3.87
CA GLU A 17 1.58 13.50 -4.20
C GLU A 17 0.45 12.46 -4.24
N ALA A 18 0.75 11.19 -4.52
CA ALA A 18 -0.24 10.13 -4.64
C ALA A 18 -0.43 9.33 -3.34
N THR A 19 0.63 9.16 -2.56
CA THR A 19 0.70 8.21 -1.45
C THR A 19 1.51 8.73 -0.27
N ARG A 20 1.07 8.39 0.94
CA ARG A 20 1.80 8.59 2.18
C ARG A 20 1.96 7.26 2.90
N VAL A 21 3.19 6.86 3.18
CA VAL A 21 3.53 5.62 3.87
C VAL A 21 4.10 5.93 5.24
N THR A 22 3.47 5.38 6.27
CA THR A 22 3.91 5.58 7.65
C THR A 22 4.02 4.25 8.40
N ARG A 23 4.96 4.17 9.35
CA ARG A 23 5.08 3.06 10.29
C ARG A 23 4.42 3.45 11.59
N CYS A 24 3.39 2.71 11.99
CA CYS A 24 2.73 2.87 13.27
C CYS A 24 3.56 2.20 14.39
N GLY A 25 3.64 2.83 15.56
CA GLY A 25 4.16 2.18 16.78
C GLY A 25 3.41 0.90 17.19
N CYS A 26 2.25 0.65 16.60
CA CYS A 26 1.46 -0.57 16.73
C CYS A 26 1.95 -1.76 15.87
N GLY A 27 3.06 -1.60 15.14
CA GLY A 27 3.70 -2.66 14.36
C GLY A 27 3.19 -2.83 12.92
N THR A 28 2.21 -2.02 12.50
CA THR A 28 1.67 -2.02 11.13
C THR A 28 2.20 -0.85 10.31
N VAL A 29 2.19 -1.03 8.99
CA VAL A 29 2.43 0.02 7.99
C VAL A 29 1.08 0.54 7.52
N HIS A 30 0.94 1.86 7.48
CA HIS A 30 -0.23 2.53 6.94
C HIS A 30 0.14 3.17 5.62
N VAL A 31 -0.61 2.82 4.58
CA VAL A 31 -0.48 3.39 3.24
C VAL A 31 -1.73 4.20 2.98
N THR A 32 -1.61 5.52 2.98
CA THR A 32 -2.70 6.43 2.65
C THR A 32 -2.58 6.82 1.18
N LEU A 33 -3.60 6.50 0.39
CA LEU A 33 -3.78 6.97 -0.97
C LEU A 33 -4.45 8.35 -0.90
N LEU A 34 -3.74 9.41 -1.28
CA LEU A 34 -4.18 10.79 -1.02
C LEU A 34 -5.36 11.21 -1.91
N GLY A 35 -5.36 10.81 -3.20
CA GLY A 35 -6.47 11.11 -4.10
C GLY A 35 -7.79 10.46 -3.68
N PRO A 36 -7.83 9.13 -3.46
CA PRO A 36 -9.03 8.43 -2.99
C PRO A 36 -9.38 8.63 -1.51
N GLY A 37 -8.46 9.19 -0.71
CA GLY A 37 -8.63 9.32 0.75
C GLY A 37 -8.64 8.00 1.52
N VAL A 38 -8.20 6.89 0.91
CA VAL A 38 -8.21 5.56 1.51
C VAL A 38 -6.91 5.28 2.27
N THR A 39 -7.00 4.75 3.48
CA THR A 39 -5.83 4.27 4.24
C THR A 39 -5.88 2.77 4.44
N LEU A 40 -4.88 2.06 3.90
CA LEU A 40 -4.67 0.64 4.06
C LEU A 40 -3.73 0.41 5.26
N ARG A 41 -4.14 -0.43 6.20
CA ARG A 41 -3.32 -0.86 7.34
C ARG A 41 -2.93 -2.32 7.16
N MET A 42 -1.64 -2.61 7.18
CA MET A 42 -1.15 -3.98 7.01
C MET A 42 0.16 -4.25 7.77
N PRO A 43 0.48 -5.52 8.07
CA PRO A 43 1.80 -5.90 8.57
C PRO A 43 2.91 -5.52 7.59
N ALA A 44 4.14 -5.33 8.09
CA ALA A 44 5.28 -4.96 7.26
C ALA A 44 5.59 -5.98 6.15
N ASP A 45 5.42 -7.28 6.42
CA ASP A 45 5.66 -8.33 5.41
C ASP A 45 4.61 -8.30 4.29
N ALA A 46 3.34 -8.07 4.63
CA ALA A 46 2.28 -7.87 3.64
C ALA A 46 2.56 -6.60 2.80
N PHE A 47 3.01 -5.51 3.43
CA PHE A 47 3.39 -4.30 2.72
C PHE A 47 4.51 -4.53 1.71
N ARG A 48 5.55 -5.30 2.06
CA ARG A 48 6.64 -5.65 1.13
C ARG A 48 6.12 -6.41 -0.09
N GLY A 49 5.24 -7.40 0.12
CA GLY A 49 4.60 -8.14 -0.96
C GLY A 49 3.79 -7.22 -1.88
N VAL A 50 2.91 -6.39 -1.31
CA VAL A 50 2.10 -5.42 -2.06
C VAL A 50 2.98 -4.43 -2.83
N ALA A 51 4.00 -3.87 -2.19
CA ALA A 51 4.92 -2.92 -2.83
C ALA A 51 5.66 -3.55 -4.02
N SER A 52 6.13 -4.80 -3.87
CA SER A 52 6.79 -5.51 -4.97
C SER A 52 5.83 -5.79 -6.14
N GLY A 53 4.59 -6.20 -5.86
CA GLY A 53 3.58 -6.43 -6.88
C GLY A 53 3.16 -5.15 -7.61
N LEU A 54 2.95 -4.05 -6.87
CA LEU A 54 2.60 -2.74 -7.44
C LEU A 54 3.73 -2.17 -8.30
N LYS A 55 4.99 -2.28 -7.84
CA LYS A 55 6.15 -1.88 -8.63
C LYS A 55 6.22 -2.67 -9.94
N ALA A 56 6.09 -3.99 -9.84
CA ALA A 56 6.14 -4.88 -11.00
C ALA A 56 4.95 -4.63 -11.95
N ALA A 57 3.79 -4.24 -11.43
CA ALA A 57 2.65 -3.81 -12.25
C ALA A 57 2.93 -2.48 -12.95
N ALA A 58 3.48 -1.49 -12.25
CA ALA A 58 3.84 -0.19 -12.81
C ALA A 58 4.85 -0.31 -13.95
N GLU A 59 5.90 -1.13 -13.78
CA GLU A 59 6.90 -1.40 -14.82
C GLU A 59 6.30 -2.06 -16.08
N ARG A 60 5.14 -2.71 -15.96
CA ARG A 60 4.42 -3.34 -17.08
C ARG A 60 3.33 -2.47 -17.69
N LEU A 61 2.94 -1.37 -17.06
CA LEU A 61 1.92 -0.47 -17.64
C LEU A 61 2.39 0.13 -18.97
N ASP A 62 3.70 0.31 -19.11
CA ASP A 62 4.35 0.81 -20.32
C ASP A 62 4.73 -0.32 -21.30
N ASP A 63 4.57 -1.58 -20.90
CA ASP A 63 4.85 -2.77 -21.71
C ASP A 63 3.55 -3.26 -22.37
N ASP A 64 3.53 -3.27 -23.71
CA ASP A 64 2.37 -3.63 -24.52
C ASP A 64 2.09 -5.14 -24.44
N ALA A 65 1.56 -5.64 -23.32
CA ALA A 65 1.54 -7.07 -23.06
C ALA A 65 0.23 -7.60 -22.45
N ARG A 66 -0.63 -8.13 -23.32
CA ARG A 66 -0.96 -9.57 -23.51
C ARG A 66 -1.18 -10.49 -22.29
N PHE A 67 -1.34 -10.00 -21.07
CA PHE A 67 -1.76 -10.84 -19.93
C PHE A 67 -3.29 -10.88 -19.79
N GLY A 68 -3.77 -12.09 -19.51
CA GLY A 68 -5.16 -12.51 -19.58
C GLY A 68 -6.10 -11.66 -18.73
N THR A 69 -7.21 -11.27 -19.36
CA THR A 69 -8.38 -10.65 -18.73
C THR A 69 -8.69 -11.31 -17.40
N THR A 70 -8.40 -10.61 -16.30
CA THR A 70 -8.79 -11.03 -14.95
C THR A 70 -9.90 -10.10 -14.49
N SER A 71 -11.08 -10.66 -14.23
CA SER A 71 -12.20 -9.93 -13.64
C SER A 71 -11.92 -9.65 -12.16
N ILE A 72 -11.99 -8.38 -11.78
CA ILE A 72 -12.01 -7.96 -10.37
C ILE A 72 -13.49 -7.76 -9.99
N ASN A 73 -13.94 -8.43 -8.93
CA ASN A 73 -15.31 -8.36 -8.40
C ASN A 73 -15.34 -7.46 -7.17
#